data_AF-A0A2H1VU63-F1
#
_entry.id   AF-A0A2H1VU63-F1
#
_cell.length_a   1.000
_cell.length_b   1.000
_cell.length_c   1.000
_cell.angle_alpha   90.00
_cell.angle_beta   90.00
_cell.angle_gamma   90.00
#
_symmetry.space_group_name_H-M   'P 1'
#
loop_
_entity.id
_entity.type
_entity.pdbx_description
1 polymer ?
#
loop_
_entity_poly.entity_id
_entity_poly.type
_entity_poly.pdbx_seq_one_letter_code
_entity_poly.pdbx_strand_id
1 'polypeptide(L)'
;MGLEENGGGFVRRVGDAGSGQFTVRSRHAALQLVLCALEHCVTERLGSKAARIFRLIYTKKYIEEDDIQKNAMLVNKECKQLTYKLMEEHFISVQPMRKPASAGGMAKAIYLYHVKLHSVAYTGLEMCYRSLHNVLRRAAHERSAHARLVDKQRRVRTIVHGMRLRGETQRNIDDVEETLTPPELAVLQGVEKRLKQLSTAELELDRNLFIFKWYFMYPYVE
;
A
#
# COMPACT_ATOMS: atom_id res chain seq x y z
N MET A 1 19.44 -20.22 13.33
CA MET A 1 18.93 -18.92 13.82
C MET A 1 17.52 -19.14 14.31
N GLY A 2 17.30 -19.05 15.62
CA GLY A 2 15.97 -19.19 16.21
C GLY A 2 15.09 -17.97 15.92
N LEU A 3 13.77 -18.09 16.08
CA LEU A 3 12.82 -16.97 15.86
C LEU A 3 13.07 -15.75 16.78
N GLU A 4 13.77 -15.92 17.90
CA GLU A 4 14.22 -14.81 18.76
C GLU A 4 15.42 -14.04 18.19
N GLU A 5 16.30 -14.72 17.47
CA GLU A 5 17.53 -14.13 16.91
C GLU A 5 17.28 -13.44 15.56
N ASN A 6 16.09 -13.63 14.98
CA ASN A 6 15.65 -12.83 13.85
C ASN A 6 15.47 -11.39 14.32
N GLY A 7 16.29 -10.47 13.80
CA GLY A 7 16.34 -9.05 14.19
C GLY A 7 15.02 -8.25 14.08
N GLY A 8 13.91 -8.89 13.69
CA GLY A 8 12.56 -8.31 13.72
C GLY A 8 11.90 -8.28 15.10
N GLY A 9 12.42 -8.99 16.10
CA GLY A 9 11.97 -8.84 17.51
C GLY A 9 10.49 -9.14 17.76
N PHE A 10 9.86 -9.95 16.90
CA PHE A 10 8.43 -10.29 16.99
C PHE A 10 8.11 -11.29 18.09
N VAL A 11 9.07 -12.15 18.45
CA VAL A 11 8.95 -13.14 19.52
C VAL A 11 9.99 -12.80 20.58
N ARG A 12 9.60 -12.89 21.85
CA ARG A 12 10.49 -12.68 22.99
C ARG A 12 10.27 -13.76 24.03
N ARG A 13 11.35 -14.35 24.55
CA ARG A 13 11.33 -15.22 25.71
C ARG A 13 11.07 -14.39 26.97
N VAL A 14 10.07 -14.82 27.72
CA VAL A 14 9.60 -14.18 28.95
C VAL A 14 9.86 -15.02 30.18
N GLY A 15 10.21 -16.29 30.02
CA GLY A 15 10.55 -17.18 31.13
C GLY A 15 11.22 -18.47 30.69
N ASP A 16 11.74 -19.21 31.67
CA ASP A 16 12.47 -20.46 31.47
C ASP A 16 11.69 -21.71 31.91
N ALA A 17 10.48 -21.53 32.43
CA ALA A 17 9.62 -22.63 32.83
C ALA A 17 9.21 -23.49 31.61
N GLY A 18 9.18 -24.81 31.78
CA GLY A 18 8.64 -25.74 30.78
C GLY A 18 9.37 -25.72 29.43
N SER A 19 10.70 -25.69 29.43
CA SER A 19 11.55 -25.58 28.21
C SER A 19 11.56 -24.20 27.53
N GLY A 20 11.01 -23.17 28.18
CA GLY A 20 11.02 -21.78 27.73
C GLY A 20 9.62 -21.25 27.40
N GLN A 21 9.30 -20.07 27.91
CA GLN A 21 8.04 -19.37 27.64
C GLN A 21 8.28 -18.20 26.71
N PHE A 22 7.46 -18.09 25.67
CA PHE A 22 7.59 -17.07 24.63
C PHE A 22 6.31 -16.26 24.49
N THR A 23 6.46 -14.96 24.23
CA THR A 23 5.35 -14.07 23.89
C THR A 23 5.52 -13.51 22.49
N VAL A 24 4.39 -13.39 21.78
CA VAL A 24 4.34 -12.69 20.49
C VAL A 24 4.05 -11.21 20.74
N ARG A 25 4.88 -10.33 20.17
CA ARG A 25 4.74 -8.88 20.29
C ARG A 25 3.86 -8.33 19.17
N SER A 26 2.57 -8.66 19.20
CA SER A 26 1.59 -8.26 18.16
C SER A 26 1.58 -6.76 17.87
N ARG A 27 1.74 -5.92 18.90
CA ARG A 27 1.85 -4.45 18.74
C ARG A 27 3.11 -4.03 17.99
N HIS A 28 4.24 -4.68 18.26
CA HIS A 28 5.48 -4.42 17.53
C HIS A 28 5.36 -4.89 16.08
N ALA A 29 4.72 -6.05 15.86
CA ALA A 29 4.42 -6.55 14.52
C ALA A 29 3.59 -5.56 13.70
N ALA A 30 2.48 -5.03 14.27
CA ALA A 30 1.65 -4.03 13.61
C ALA A 30 2.45 -2.77 13.23
N LEU A 31 3.31 -2.28 14.13
CA LEU A 31 4.17 -1.13 13.86
C LEU A 31 5.15 -1.39 12.71
N GLN A 32 5.83 -2.54 12.70
CA GLN A 32 6.76 -2.90 11.61
C GLN A 32 6.04 -3.08 10.27
N LEU A 33 4.85 -3.68 10.29
CA LEU A 33 4.03 -3.84 9.08
C LEU A 33 3.58 -2.49 8.51
N VAL A 34 3.14 -1.55 9.35
CA VAL A 34 2.79 -0.19 8.90
C VAL A 34 4.00 0.54 8.35
N LEU A 35 5.16 0.46 9.00
CA LEU A 35 6.38 1.07 8.48
C LEU A 35 6.77 0.51 7.11
N CYS A 36 6.71 -0.81 6.96
CA CYS A 36 6.98 -1.48 5.69
C CYS A 36 5.97 -1.05 4.60
N ALA A 37 4.67 -0.99 4.94
CA ALA A 37 3.65 -0.51 4.02
C ALA A 37 3.88 0.95 3.58
N LEU A 38 4.20 1.83 4.53
CA LEU A 38 4.51 3.24 4.24
C LEU A 38 5.78 3.40 3.41
N GLU A 39 6.82 2.63 3.71
CA GLU A 39 8.06 2.62 2.93
C GLU A 39 7.81 2.15 1.49
N HIS A 40 6.99 1.11 1.29
CA HIS A 40 6.58 0.69 -0.04
C HIS A 40 5.76 1.78 -0.75
N CYS A 41 4.82 2.44 -0.06
CA CYS A 41 4.10 3.58 -0.64
C CYS A 41 5.06 4.70 -1.10
N VAL A 42 6.06 5.03 -0.29
CA VAL A 42 7.10 6.01 -0.66
C VAL A 42 7.92 5.52 -1.85
N THR A 43 8.29 4.24 -1.87
CA THR A 43 9.08 3.64 -2.94
C THR A 43 8.35 3.70 -4.28
N GLU A 44 7.07 3.32 -4.30
CA GLU A 44 6.25 3.31 -5.52
C GLU A 44 5.95 4.72 -6.03
N ARG A 45 5.77 5.71 -5.13
CA ARG A 45 5.43 7.09 -5.52
C ARG A 45 6.64 7.97 -5.84
N LEU A 46 7.70 7.85 -5.05
CA LEU A 46 8.84 8.78 -5.03
C LEU A 46 10.19 8.10 -5.32
N GLY A 47 10.20 6.77 -5.45
CA GLY A 47 11.39 5.98 -5.76
C GLY A 47 12.19 5.53 -4.53
N SER A 48 13.09 4.56 -4.76
CA SER A 48 13.90 3.92 -3.71
C SER A 48 14.83 4.87 -2.96
N LYS A 49 15.29 5.95 -3.61
CA LYS A 49 16.11 7.00 -2.97
C LYS A 49 15.31 7.78 -1.93
N ALA A 50 14.04 8.12 -2.20
CA ALA A 50 13.17 8.76 -1.23
C ALA A 50 12.86 7.83 -0.06
N ALA A 51 12.59 6.55 -0.33
CA ALA A 51 12.35 5.55 0.72
C ALA A 51 13.57 5.37 1.64
N ARG A 52 14.80 5.50 1.10
CA ARG A 52 16.02 5.55 1.91
C ARG A 52 16.05 6.76 2.85
N ILE A 53 15.73 7.95 2.35
CA ILE A 53 15.67 9.17 3.18
C ILE A 53 14.60 9.01 4.27
N PHE A 54 13.42 8.50 3.92
CA PHE A 54 12.33 8.24 4.87
C PHE A 54 12.76 7.30 6.01
N ARG A 55 13.38 6.15 5.69
CA ARG A 55 13.93 5.23 6.70
C ARG A 55 14.99 5.88 7.58
N LEU A 56 15.87 6.68 6.99
CA LEU A 56 16.94 7.38 7.70
C LEU A 56 16.36 8.35 8.74
N ILE A 57 15.40 9.18 8.33
CA ILE A 57 14.74 10.15 9.22
C ILE A 57 14.00 9.41 10.34
N TYR A 58 13.25 8.35 10.01
CA TYR A 58 12.54 7.54 11.01
C TYR A 58 13.50 6.95 12.05
N THR A 59 14.63 6.39 11.62
CA THR A 59 15.62 5.75 12.51
C THR A 59 16.31 6.75 13.45
N LYS A 60 16.60 7.96 12.97
CA LYS A 60 17.31 8.99 13.74
C LYS A 60 16.39 9.82 14.65
N LYS A 61 15.07 9.63 14.56
CA LYS A 61 13.99 10.40 15.22
C LYS A 61 13.92 11.86 14.79
N TYR A 62 14.98 12.62 15.02
CA TYR A 62 15.13 14.02 14.62
C TYR A 62 16.46 14.21 13.93
N ILE A 63 16.46 14.82 12.74
CA ILE A 63 17.67 15.00 11.94
C ILE A 63 17.67 16.34 11.21
N GLU A 64 18.82 17.01 11.16
CA GLU A 64 19.03 18.25 10.40
C GLU A 64 19.24 17.93 8.90
N GLU A 65 18.96 18.88 8.01
CA GLU A 65 19.11 18.70 6.56
C GLU A 65 20.52 18.23 6.16
N ASP A 66 21.55 18.85 6.74
CA ASP A 66 22.95 18.52 6.46
C ASP A 66 23.28 17.08 6.85
N ASP A 67 22.67 16.57 7.91
CA ASP A 67 22.89 15.20 8.36
C ASP A 67 22.10 14.18 7.53
N ILE A 68 20.93 14.55 7.00
CA ILE A 68 20.24 13.73 5.99
C ILE A 68 21.17 13.56 4.79
N GLN A 69 21.75 14.65 4.29
CA GLN A 69 22.64 14.62 3.14
C GLN A 69 23.88 13.72 3.37
N LYS A 70 24.54 13.86 4.53
CA LYS A 70 25.73 13.06 4.87
C LYS A 70 25.44 11.57 4.96
N ASN A 71 24.29 11.19 5.54
CA ASN A 71 23.96 9.79 5.78
C ASN A 71 23.22 9.12 4.61
N ALA A 72 22.58 9.87 3.70
CA ALA A 72 21.81 9.31 2.60
C ALA A 72 22.66 8.76 1.45
N MET A 73 23.95 9.14 1.38
CA MET A 73 24.86 8.85 0.26
C MET A 73 24.26 9.26 -1.09
N LEU A 74 23.66 10.45 -1.14
CA LEU A 74 23.03 11.05 -2.32
C LEU A 74 23.66 12.39 -2.64
N VAL A 75 23.54 12.82 -3.91
CA VAL A 75 23.97 14.16 -4.32
C VAL A 75 23.10 15.21 -3.62
N ASN A 76 23.72 16.31 -3.16
CA ASN A 76 23.05 17.35 -2.35
C ASN A 76 21.73 17.83 -2.95
N LYS A 77 21.76 18.23 -4.23
CA LYS A 77 20.59 18.74 -4.96
C LYS A 77 19.44 17.73 -4.97
N GLU A 78 19.74 16.45 -5.23
CA GLU A 78 18.74 15.38 -5.27
C GLU A 78 18.17 15.09 -3.88
N CYS A 79 19.03 15.05 -2.86
CA CYS A 79 18.61 14.81 -1.48
C CYS A 79 17.62 15.87 -0.98
N LYS A 80 17.91 17.15 -1.21
CA LYS A 80 17.00 18.25 -0.88
C LYS A 80 15.67 18.12 -1.60
N GLN A 81 15.69 17.91 -2.91
CA GLN A 81 14.47 17.74 -3.72
C GLN A 81 13.58 16.60 -3.22
N LEU A 82 14.16 15.43 -2.90
CA LEU A 82 13.38 14.30 -2.38
C LEU A 82 12.86 14.54 -0.96
N THR A 83 13.62 15.24 -0.12
CA THR A 83 13.19 15.62 1.23
C THR A 83 11.98 16.55 1.18
N TYR A 84 11.99 17.56 0.30
CA TYR A 84 10.84 18.43 0.09
C TYR A 84 9.61 17.68 -0.44
N LYS A 85 9.79 16.78 -1.42
CA LYS A 85 8.69 15.93 -1.92
C LYS A 85 8.09 15.04 -0.83
N LEU A 86 8.91 14.47 0.05
CA LEU A 86 8.42 13.68 1.21
C LEU A 86 7.58 14.54 2.17
N MET A 87 7.93 15.81 2.32
CA MET A 87 7.21 16.76 3.17
C MET A 87 5.89 17.20 2.51
N GLU A 88 5.90 17.49 1.21
CA GLU A 88 4.70 17.83 0.41
C GLU A 88 3.66 16.70 0.44
N GLU A 89 4.10 15.45 0.36
CA GLU A 89 3.23 14.27 0.44
C GLU A 89 2.91 13.82 1.89
N HIS A 90 3.28 14.63 2.89
CA HIS A 90 3.02 14.40 4.31
C HIS A 90 3.60 13.09 4.89
N PHE A 91 4.71 12.58 4.33
CA PHE A 91 5.44 11.44 4.88
C PHE A 91 6.44 11.83 5.97
N ILE A 92 6.89 13.09 5.97
CA ILE A 92 7.77 13.64 7.00
C ILE A 92 7.25 15.00 7.47
N SER A 93 7.68 15.44 8.65
CA SER A 93 7.35 16.74 9.21
C SER A 93 8.60 17.47 9.65
N VAL A 94 8.55 18.80 9.66
CA VAL A 94 9.64 19.66 10.11
C VAL A 94 9.22 20.36 11.40
N GLN A 95 10.12 20.38 12.38
CA GLN A 95 9.93 21.09 13.64
C GLN A 95 11.03 22.14 13.79
N PRO A 96 10.69 23.43 13.90
CA PRO A 96 11.66 24.46 14.23
C PRO A 96 12.06 24.31 15.70
N MET A 97 13.36 24.33 15.97
CA MET A 97 13.94 24.34 17.31
C MET A 97 14.91 25.50 17.46
N ARG A 98 15.05 26.01 18.68
CA ARG A 98 16.03 27.06 18.99
C ARG A 98 17.24 26.39 19.62
N LYS A 99 18.42 26.52 19.00
CA LYS A 99 19.67 26.13 19.69
C LYS A 99 19.90 27.14 20.82
N PRO A 100 20.28 26.68 22.03
CA PRO A 100 20.65 27.60 23.10
C PRO A 100 21.81 28.48 22.61
N ALA A 101 21.74 29.78 22.91
CA ALA A 101 22.78 30.71 22.51
C ALA A 101 24.11 30.31 23.17
N SER A 102 25.11 29.94 22.37
CA SER A 102 26.49 29.94 22.83
C SER A 102 26.93 31.39 23.05
N ALA A 103 27.55 31.66 24.20
CA ALA A 103 28.08 32.94 24.68
C ALA A 103 27.94 34.13 23.70
N GLY A 104 26.87 34.92 23.87
CA GLY A 104 26.72 36.26 23.29
C GLY A 104 26.03 36.37 21.91
N GLY A 105 25.62 35.27 21.26
CA GLY A 105 24.93 35.31 19.96
C GLY A 105 23.39 35.26 20.04
N MET A 106 22.69 35.75 19.01
CA MET A 106 21.25 35.49 18.84
C MET A 106 21.00 34.01 18.56
N ALA A 107 20.00 33.42 19.23
CA ALA A 107 19.60 32.03 19.03
C ALA A 107 19.16 31.78 17.57
N LYS A 108 19.95 31.01 16.81
CA LYS A 108 19.58 30.60 15.45
C LYS A 108 18.54 29.46 15.51
N ALA A 109 17.49 29.58 14.72
CA ALA A 109 16.54 28.50 14.52
C ALA A 109 17.18 27.39 13.69
N ILE A 110 17.00 26.15 14.12
CA ILE A 110 17.32 24.93 13.37
C ILE A 110 16.02 24.23 13.00
N TYR A 111 16.03 23.53 11.88
CA TYR A 111 14.89 22.76 11.40
C TYR A 111 15.21 21.27 11.50
N LEU A 112 14.44 20.56 12.31
CA LEU A 112 14.59 19.13 12.49
C LEU A 112 13.49 18.39 11.76
N TYR A 113 13.89 17.51 10.85
CA TYR A 113 12.98 16.59 10.17
C TYR A 113 12.74 15.38 11.05
N HIS A 114 11.48 14.94 11.11
CA HIS A 114 11.05 13.78 11.86
C HIS A 114 9.86 13.09 11.17
N VAL A 115 9.60 11.84 11.53
CA VAL A 115 8.43 11.08 11.08
C VAL A 115 7.48 10.92 12.25
N LYS A 116 6.34 11.61 12.20
CA LYS A 116 5.24 11.40 13.16
C LYS A 116 4.41 10.21 12.69
N LEU A 117 4.79 9.00 13.10
CA LEU A 117 4.23 7.75 12.57
C LEU A 117 2.69 7.71 12.60
N HIS A 118 2.06 8.15 13.68
CA HIS A 118 0.60 8.20 13.77
C HIS A 118 -0.04 9.04 12.65
N SER A 119 0.52 10.22 12.36
CA SER A 119 0.03 11.11 11.30
C SER A 119 0.28 10.51 9.92
N VAL A 120 1.48 9.96 9.69
CA VAL A 120 1.84 9.36 8.40
C VAL A 120 1.03 8.09 8.12
N ALA A 121 0.75 7.28 9.14
CA ALA A 121 -0.14 6.13 9.04
C ALA A 121 -1.58 6.54 8.68
N TYR A 122 -2.04 7.70 9.17
CA TYR A 122 -3.35 8.24 8.82
C TYR A 122 -3.38 8.69 7.35
N THR A 123 -2.32 9.36 6.88
CA THR A 123 -2.13 9.68 5.47
C THR A 123 -2.18 8.43 4.59
N GLY A 124 -1.48 7.35 4.98
CA GLY A 124 -1.51 6.07 4.28
C GLY A 124 -2.91 5.44 4.24
N LEU A 125 -3.63 5.49 5.36
CA LEU A 125 -5.01 5.01 5.47
C LEU A 125 -5.96 5.80 4.54
N GLU A 126 -5.86 7.12 4.52
CA GLU A 126 -6.65 7.98 3.63
C GLU A 126 -6.36 7.69 2.15
N MET A 127 -5.09 7.50 1.79
CA MET A 127 -4.68 7.08 0.45
C MET A 127 -5.32 5.75 0.05
N CYS A 128 -5.40 4.77 0.96
CA CYS A 128 -6.08 3.50 0.71
C CYS A 128 -7.57 3.70 0.46
N TYR A 129 -8.28 4.49 1.29
CA TYR A 129 -9.71 4.73 1.11
C TYR A 129 -10.03 5.43 -0.21
N ARG A 130 -9.26 6.47 -0.55
CA ARG A 130 -9.42 7.18 -1.84
C ARG A 130 -9.17 6.25 -3.02
N SER A 131 -8.13 5.41 -2.94
CA SER A 131 -7.81 4.44 -3.98
C SER A 131 -8.91 3.38 -4.13
N LEU A 132 -9.43 2.86 -3.01
CA LEU A 132 -10.53 1.89 -3.00
C LEU A 132 -11.79 2.47 -3.64
N HIS A 133 -12.15 3.70 -3.28
CA HIS A 133 -13.29 4.40 -3.89
C HIS A 133 -13.12 4.51 -5.42
N ASN A 134 -11.94 4.89 -5.89
CA ASN A 134 -11.65 5.01 -7.32
C ASN A 134 -11.72 3.67 -8.05
N VAL A 135 -11.17 2.59 -7.46
CA VAL A 135 -11.22 1.23 -8.01
C VAL A 135 -12.66 0.74 -8.14
N LEU A 136 -13.45 0.88 -7.08
CA LEU A 136 -14.86 0.47 -7.07
C LEU A 136 -15.69 1.26 -8.09
N ARG A 137 -15.49 2.58 -8.17
CA ARG A 137 -16.17 3.42 -9.18
C ARG A 137 -15.79 3.03 -10.59
N ARG A 138 -14.50 2.77 -10.85
CA ARG A 138 -14.05 2.34 -12.18
C ARG A 138 -14.63 0.98 -12.54
N ALA A 139 -14.66 0.02 -11.61
CA ALA A 139 -15.25 -1.30 -11.83
C ALA A 139 -16.77 -1.21 -12.09
N ALA A 140 -17.50 -0.40 -11.34
CA ALA A 140 -18.92 -0.16 -11.56
C ALA A 140 -19.19 0.48 -12.93
N HIS A 141 -18.39 1.49 -13.31
CA HIS A 141 -18.47 2.11 -14.63
C HIS A 141 -18.23 1.10 -15.75
N GLU A 142 -17.16 0.30 -15.64
CA GLU A 142 -16.82 -0.74 -16.63
C GLU A 142 -17.95 -1.78 -16.79
N ARG A 143 -18.55 -2.23 -15.69
CA ARG A 143 -19.71 -3.14 -15.72
C ARG A 143 -20.92 -2.49 -16.39
N SER A 144 -21.22 -1.22 -16.07
CA SER A 144 -22.36 -0.51 -16.63
C SER A 144 -22.22 -0.23 -18.12
N ALA A 145 -21.01 0.15 -18.58
CA ALA A 145 -20.72 0.46 -19.97
C ALA A 145 -20.87 -0.76 -20.89
N HIS A 146 -20.60 -1.96 -20.35
CA HIS A 146 -20.64 -3.21 -21.11
C HIS A 146 -21.79 -4.15 -20.70
N ALA A 147 -22.76 -3.67 -19.91
CA ALA A 147 -23.85 -4.49 -19.37
C ALA A 147 -24.62 -5.25 -20.46
N ARG A 148 -24.98 -4.58 -21.55
CA ARG A 148 -25.71 -5.20 -22.68
C ARG A 148 -24.96 -6.37 -23.30
N LEU A 149 -23.64 -6.21 -23.49
CA LEU A 149 -22.81 -7.22 -24.13
C LEU A 149 -22.56 -8.41 -23.18
N VAL A 150 -22.37 -8.14 -21.89
CA VAL A 150 -22.27 -9.17 -20.85
C VAL A 150 -23.58 -9.96 -20.72
N ASP A 151 -24.73 -9.29 -20.77
CA ASP A 151 -26.03 -9.95 -20.74
C ASP A 151 -26.29 -10.79 -21.99
N LYS A 152 -25.88 -10.31 -23.17
CA LYS A 152 -25.89 -11.08 -24.42
C LYS A 152 -25.06 -12.36 -24.27
N GLN A 153 -23.81 -12.25 -23.76
CA GLN A 153 -22.95 -13.41 -23.51
C GLN A 153 -23.57 -14.40 -22.52
N ARG A 154 -24.19 -13.91 -21.43
CA ARG A 154 -24.87 -14.74 -20.44
C ARG A 154 -26.03 -15.52 -21.06
N ARG A 155 -26.86 -14.87 -21.89
CA ARG A 155 -27.99 -15.51 -22.58
C ARG A 155 -27.51 -16.61 -23.52
N VAL A 156 -26.51 -16.33 -24.36
CA VAL A 156 -25.92 -17.31 -25.28
C VAL A 156 -25.39 -18.52 -24.51
N ARG A 157 -24.59 -18.31 -23.45
CA ARG A 157 -24.08 -19.40 -22.60
C ARG A 157 -25.19 -20.24 -21.97
N THR A 158 -26.29 -19.62 -21.56
CA THR A 158 -27.45 -20.32 -20.95
C THR A 158 -28.16 -21.20 -21.98
N ILE A 159 -28.39 -20.69 -23.19
CA ILE A 159 -29.02 -21.43 -24.29
C ILE A 159 -28.15 -22.62 -24.69
N VAL A 160 -26.85 -22.38 -24.92
CA VAL A 160 -25.86 -23.42 -25.26
C VAL A 160 -25.82 -24.52 -24.20
N HIS A 161 -25.80 -24.15 -22.92
CA HIS A 161 -25.84 -25.13 -21.83
C HIS A 161 -27.11 -26.00 -21.88
N GLY A 162 -28.27 -25.39 -22.09
CA GLY A 162 -29.54 -26.12 -22.23
C GLY A 162 -29.58 -27.05 -23.46
N MET A 163 -29.00 -26.63 -24.58
CA MET A 163 -28.87 -27.46 -25.80
C MET A 163 -27.97 -28.67 -25.58
N ARG A 164 -26.84 -28.48 -24.90
CA ARG A 164 -25.94 -29.58 -24.52
C ARG A 164 -26.62 -30.62 -23.62
N LEU A 165 -27.44 -30.18 -22.66
CA LEU A 165 -28.21 -31.09 -21.80
C LEU A 165 -29.28 -31.89 -22.54
N ARG A 166 -29.87 -31.32 -23.60
CA ARG A 166 -30.85 -32.01 -24.45
C ARG A 166 -30.21 -32.93 -25.50
N GLY A 167 -28.88 -32.92 -25.63
CA GLY A 167 -28.18 -33.68 -26.65
C GLY A 167 -28.43 -33.17 -28.07
N GLU A 168 -28.62 -31.86 -28.24
CA GLU A 168 -28.78 -31.27 -29.57
C GLU A 168 -27.49 -31.42 -30.41
N THR A 169 -27.65 -31.37 -31.74
CA THR A 169 -26.54 -31.50 -32.69
C THR A 169 -25.52 -30.37 -32.52
N GLN A 170 -24.25 -30.69 -32.71
CA GLN A 170 -23.15 -29.72 -32.58
C GLN A 170 -23.36 -28.50 -33.47
N ARG A 171 -23.90 -28.69 -34.69
CA ARG A 171 -24.21 -27.61 -35.62
C ARG A 171 -25.18 -26.57 -35.04
N ASN A 172 -26.24 -27.00 -34.35
CA ASN A 172 -27.20 -26.08 -33.74
C ASN A 172 -26.57 -25.28 -32.58
N ILE A 173 -25.61 -25.89 -31.87
CA ILE A 173 -24.87 -25.24 -30.79
C ILE A 173 -23.93 -24.18 -31.39
N ASP A 174 -23.21 -24.51 -32.45
CA ASP A 174 -22.28 -23.61 -33.13
C ASP A 174 -23.02 -22.38 -33.69
N ASP A 175 -24.18 -22.56 -34.32
CA ASP A 175 -25.02 -21.47 -34.84
C ASP A 175 -25.39 -20.45 -33.74
N VAL A 176 -25.64 -20.93 -32.52
CA VAL A 176 -25.97 -20.07 -31.37
C VAL A 176 -24.72 -19.41 -30.80
N GLU A 177 -23.58 -20.09 -30.77
CA GLU A 177 -22.31 -19.52 -30.35
C GLU A 177 -21.83 -18.41 -31.31
N GLU A 178 -22.05 -18.57 -32.61
CA GLU A 178 -21.72 -17.58 -33.66
C GLU A 178 -22.55 -16.29 -33.59
N THR A 179 -23.65 -16.26 -32.83
CA THR A 179 -24.38 -15.01 -32.55
C THR A 179 -23.54 -13.99 -31.76
N LEU A 180 -22.49 -14.45 -31.09
CA LEU A 180 -21.41 -13.61 -30.54
C LEU A 180 -20.31 -13.45 -31.58
N THR A 181 -20.20 -12.26 -32.14
CA THR A 181 -19.22 -11.99 -33.18
C THR A 181 -17.78 -11.96 -32.62
N PRO A 182 -16.76 -12.27 -33.43
CA PRO A 182 -15.36 -12.21 -32.97
C PRO A 182 -14.94 -10.86 -32.35
N PRO A 183 -15.36 -9.69 -32.87
CA PRO A 183 -15.08 -8.40 -32.22
C PRO A 183 -15.74 -8.26 -30.84
N GLU A 184 -16.98 -8.74 -30.68
CA GLU A 184 -17.68 -8.75 -29.40
C GLU A 184 -16.96 -9.62 -28.36
N LEU A 185 -16.46 -10.78 -28.78
CA LEU A 185 -15.66 -11.67 -27.93
C LEU A 185 -14.35 -11.00 -27.49
N ALA A 186 -13.66 -10.30 -28.39
CA ALA A 186 -12.45 -9.55 -28.06
C ALA A 186 -12.71 -8.44 -27.03
N VAL A 187 -13.84 -7.71 -27.17
CA VAL A 187 -14.25 -6.71 -26.18
C VAL A 187 -14.54 -7.36 -24.83
N LEU A 188 -15.29 -8.46 -24.81
CA LEU A 188 -15.63 -9.19 -23.59
C LEU A 188 -14.38 -9.68 -22.85
N GLN A 189 -13.41 -10.26 -23.56
CA GLN A 189 -12.13 -10.67 -22.97
C GLN A 189 -11.37 -9.49 -22.37
N GLY A 190 -11.36 -8.34 -23.06
CA GLY A 190 -10.75 -7.12 -22.55
C GLY A 190 -11.41 -6.60 -21.27
N VAL A 191 -12.75 -6.60 -21.23
CA VAL A 191 -13.54 -6.20 -20.05
C VAL A 191 -13.28 -7.14 -18.87
N GLU A 192 -13.28 -8.46 -19.11
CA GLU A 192 -13.01 -9.45 -18.08
C GLU A 192 -11.61 -9.28 -17.48
N LYS A 193 -10.59 -9.06 -18.32
CA LYS A 193 -9.22 -8.80 -17.88
C LYS A 193 -9.14 -7.55 -17.00
N ARG A 194 -9.79 -6.44 -17.42
CA ARG A 194 -9.80 -5.18 -16.64
C ARG A 194 -10.53 -5.35 -15.31
N LEU A 195 -11.70 -5.99 -15.30
CA LEU A 195 -12.46 -6.24 -14.06
C LEU A 195 -11.69 -7.14 -13.10
N LYS A 196 -10.98 -8.15 -13.61
CA LYS A 196 -10.10 -9.01 -12.80
C LYS A 196 -8.96 -8.21 -12.17
N GLN A 197 -8.30 -7.34 -12.94
CA GLN A 197 -7.25 -6.45 -12.42
C GLN A 197 -7.76 -5.52 -11.32
N LEU A 198 -8.94 -4.92 -11.51
CA LEU A 198 -9.57 -4.05 -10.51
C LEU A 198 -9.94 -4.83 -9.23
N SER A 199 -10.45 -6.07 -9.38
CA SER A 199 -10.74 -6.96 -8.25
C SER A 199 -9.48 -7.36 -7.47
N THR A 200 -8.38 -7.66 -8.16
CA THR A 200 -7.10 -7.91 -7.48
C THR A 200 -6.62 -6.67 -6.73
N ALA A 201 -6.72 -5.47 -7.33
CA ALA A 201 -6.36 -4.23 -6.68
C ALA A 201 -7.20 -3.96 -5.41
N GLU A 202 -8.50 -4.27 -5.45
CA GLU A 202 -9.39 -4.18 -4.29
C GLU A 202 -8.90 -5.07 -3.14
N LEU A 203 -8.54 -6.33 -3.40
CA LEU A 203 -8.03 -7.26 -2.38
C LEU A 203 -6.69 -6.80 -1.79
N GLU A 204 -5.77 -6.27 -2.60
CA GLU A 204 -4.49 -5.74 -2.09
C GLU A 204 -4.69 -4.47 -1.26
N LEU A 205 -5.66 -3.62 -1.63
CA LEU A 205 -6.03 -2.45 -0.83
C LEU A 205 -6.65 -2.84 0.51
N ASP A 206 -7.50 -3.86 0.54
CA ASP A 206 -8.11 -4.37 1.78
C ASP A 206 -7.05 -4.91 2.76
N ARG A 207 -6.05 -5.65 2.26
CA ARG A 207 -4.91 -6.10 3.07
C ARG A 207 -4.15 -4.93 3.71
N ASN A 208 -3.89 -3.86 2.95
CA ASN A 208 -3.23 -2.68 3.49
C ASN A 208 -4.11 -1.95 4.50
N LEU A 209 -5.42 -1.80 4.22
CA LEU A 209 -6.39 -1.23 5.17
C LEU A 209 -6.41 -2.01 6.49
N PHE A 210 -6.36 -3.34 6.44
CA PHE A 210 -6.25 -4.18 7.63
C PHE A 210 -5.00 -3.85 8.44
N ILE A 211 -3.83 -3.74 7.81
CA ILE A 211 -2.57 -3.40 8.47
C ILE A 211 -2.66 -2.04 9.19
N PHE A 212 -3.14 -1.00 8.49
CA PHE A 212 -3.29 0.33 9.08
C PHE A 212 -4.32 0.33 10.22
N LYS A 213 -5.48 -0.31 10.05
CA LYS A 213 -6.50 -0.44 11.11
C LYS A 213 -5.95 -1.20 12.32
N TRP A 214 -5.19 -2.26 12.10
CA TRP A 214 -4.59 -3.04 13.18
C TRP A 214 -3.65 -2.21 14.04
N TYR A 215 -2.82 -1.36 13.40
CA TYR A 215 -1.99 -0.39 14.10
C TYR A 215 -2.82 0.60 14.94
N PHE A 216 -3.88 1.17 14.38
CA PHE A 216 -4.74 2.12 15.09
C PHE A 216 -5.58 1.51 16.22
N MET A 217 -5.90 0.21 16.15
CA MET A 217 -6.59 -0.50 17.24
C MET A 217 -5.70 -0.67 18.48
N TYR A 218 -4.38 -0.72 18.30
CA TYR A 218 -3.41 -0.88 19.40
C TYR A 218 -2.35 0.23 19.36
N PRO A 219 -2.76 1.49 19.50
CA PRO A 219 -1.90 2.64 19.26
C PRO A 219 -0.67 2.58 20.17
N TYR A 220 0.52 2.88 19.65
CA TYR A 220 1.74 2.97 20.45
C TYR A 220 1.63 4.19 21.38
N VAL A 221 1.72 3.97 22.69
CA VAL A 221 1.90 5.02 23.68
C VAL A 221 3.41 5.16 23.77
N GLU A 222 3.93 6.28 23.26
CA GLU A 222 5.36 6.62 23.31
C GLU A 222 5.86 6.73 24.76
#